data_AF-A0A3S1A319-F1
#
_entry.id   AF-A0A3S1A319-F1
#
_cell.length_a   1.000
_cell.length_b   1.000
_cell.length_c   1.000
_cell.angle_alpha   90.00
_cell.angle_beta   90.00
_cell.angle_gamma   90.00
#
_symmetry.space_group_name_H-M   'P 1'
#
loop_
_entity.id
_entity.type
_entity.pdbx_description
1 polymer ?
#
loop_
_entity_poly.entity_id
_entity_poly.type
_entity_poly.pdbx_seq_one_letter_code
_entity_poly.pdbx_strand_id
1 'polypeptide(L)'
;RSYGQGRAVQGPTLSELPQVLLADLFLPSSEAPDETVLPIQHGLYVVECHICMFFQLIIKTVCSHCGEIFLDSKCQSKQCREDVHPVLVVKAIVLVDDGSNQATVSFHDAILVARLLTLTEKQWNDISEGLSDCGRLVITKDGTDSRLPIAKLLNCLCSSLLVLRPCKLAVVRDKKSPTQNLINKKAMDEFQIRQVKIAKTSVQTWSLPLLSLACFALEEVN
;
A
#
# COMPACT_ATOMS: atom_id res chain seq x y z
N ARG A 1 -14.92 27.48 -11.64
CA ARG A 1 -15.32 28.16 -10.39
C ARG A 1 -14.32 27.74 -9.31
N SER A 2 -13.82 28.73 -8.58
CA SER A 2 -12.67 28.72 -7.68
C SER A 2 -12.72 27.61 -6.63
N TYR A 3 -11.68 26.77 -6.58
CA TYR A 3 -11.46 25.87 -5.45
C TYR A 3 -11.18 26.72 -4.21
N GLY A 4 -12.04 26.57 -3.20
CA GLY A 4 -11.82 27.17 -1.89
C GLY A 4 -10.51 26.65 -1.30
N GLN A 5 -9.66 27.59 -0.90
CA GLN A 5 -8.51 27.33 -0.05
C GLN A 5 -9.02 26.84 1.31
N GLY A 6 -9.27 25.54 1.42
CA GLY A 6 -9.27 24.86 2.70
C GLY A 6 -7.86 24.95 3.25
N ARG A 7 -7.69 25.53 4.44
CA ARG A 7 -6.43 25.46 5.19
C ARG A 7 -5.95 24.01 5.19
N ALA A 8 -4.81 23.75 4.54
CA ALA A 8 -4.09 22.51 4.73
C ALA A 8 -3.71 22.45 6.22
N VAL A 9 -4.45 21.64 6.98
CA VAL A 9 -3.95 21.18 8.27
C VAL A 9 -2.70 20.40 7.91
N GLN A 10 -1.53 21.01 8.13
CA GLN A 10 -0.26 20.30 8.00
C GLN A 10 -0.34 19.14 8.99
N GLY A 11 -0.52 17.93 8.47
CA GLY A 11 -0.39 16.73 9.25
C GLY A 11 1.01 16.67 9.87
N PRO A 12 1.20 15.88 10.94
CA PRO A 12 2.51 15.73 11.56
C PRO A 12 3.55 15.37 10.49
N THR A 13 4.69 16.03 10.55
CA THR A 13 5.85 15.68 9.72
C THR A 13 6.35 14.31 10.14
N LEU A 14 6.93 13.53 9.21
CA LEU A 14 7.46 12.20 9.52
C LEU A 14 8.45 12.22 10.70
N SER A 15 9.21 13.31 10.84
CA SER A 15 10.15 13.54 11.95
C SER A 15 9.51 13.67 13.33
N GLU A 16 8.21 13.95 13.42
CA GLU A 16 7.48 14.10 14.69
C GLU A 16 6.84 12.78 15.17
N LEU A 17 6.85 11.75 14.32
CA LEU A 17 6.25 10.46 14.60
C LEU A 17 7.29 9.48 15.19
N PRO A 18 6.88 8.58 16.09
CA PRO A 18 7.78 7.61 16.70
C PRO A 18 8.30 6.63 15.63
N GLN A 19 9.62 6.53 15.51
CA GLN A 19 10.26 5.52 14.68
C GLN A 19 10.35 4.20 15.44
N VAL A 20 9.91 3.11 14.80
CA VAL A 20 9.87 1.75 15.38
C VAL A 20 10.33 0.72 14.36
N LEU A 21 10.66 -0.49 14.84
CA LEU A 21 10.91 -1.64 13.98
C LEU A 21 9.58 -2.36 13.66
N LEU A 22 9.52 -3.04 12.52
CA LEU A 22 8.37 -3.86 12.13
C LEU A 22 8.08 -4.96 13.14
N ALA A 23 9.11 -5.52 13.78
CA ALA A 23 8.95 -6.50 14.85
C ALA A 23 8.15 -5.96 16.05
N ASP A 24 8.32 -4.68 16.39
CA ASP A 24 7.65 -4.05 17.53
C ASP A 24 6.14 -3.85 17.29
N LEU A 25 5.73 -3.76 16.02
CA LEU A 25 4.32 -3.56 15.63
C LEU A 25 3.44 -4.81 15.85
N PHE A 26 4.04 -5.97 16.17
CA PHE A 26 3.28 -7.15 16.59
C PHE A 26 2.72 -6.98 18.01
N LEU A 27 3.40 -6.21 18.86
CA LEU A 27 3.04 -6.01 20.26
C LEU A 27 1.63 -5.40 20.38
N PRO A 28 0.85 -5.79 21.39
CA PRO A 28 -0.43 -5.18 21.65
C PRO A 28 -0.25 -3.69 21.98
N SER A 29 -1.18 -2.84 21.55
CA SER A 29 -1.11 -1.38 21.73
C SER A 29 -0.93 -0.94 23.20
N SER A 30 -1.27 -1.80 24.18
CA SER A 30 -1.06 -1.55 25.61
C SER A 30 0.40 -1.71 26.09
N GLU A 31 1.27 -2.29 25.26
CA GLU A 31 2.69 -2.56 25.55
C GLU A 31 3.63 -1.93 24.51
N ALA A 32 3.08 -1.17 23.56
CA ALA A 32 3.86 -0.33 22.66
C ALA A 32 4.62 0.74 23.47
N PRO A 33 5.76 1.25 22.97
CA PRO A 33 6.60 2.19 23.71
C PRO A 33 5.77 3.36 24.26
N ASP A 34 5.91 3.53 25.57
CA ASP A 34 5.31 4.52 26.48
C ASP A 34 4.56 5.68 25.79
N GLU A 35 3.23 5.68 25.87
CA GLU A 35 2.33 6.75 25.37
C GLU A 35 2.52 8.10 26.10
N THR A 36 3.52 8.24 26.97
CA THR A 36 3.76 9.42 27.81
C THR A 36 4.57 10.53 27.14
N VAL A 37 5.01 10.37 25.90
CA VAL A 37 5.69 11.43 25.14
C VAL A 37 4.90 11.79 23.89
N LEU A 38 4.11 12.87 24.04
CA LEU A 38 3.30 13.57 23.03
C LEU A 38 1.96 12.87 22.67
N PRO A 39 0.88 13.65 22.45
CA PRO A 39 -0.42 13.11 22.06
C PRO A 39 -0.37 12.60 20.61
N ILE A 40 0.24 11.43 20.41
CA ILE A 40 0.34 10.79 19.10
C ILE A 40 -1.03 10.17 18.80
N GLN A 41 -1.67 10.70 17.77
CA GLN A 41 -2.94 10.19 17.27
C GLN A 41 -2.80 8.74 16.79
N HIS A 42 -3.53 7.82 17.42
CA HIS A 42 -4.05 6.58 16.80
C HIS A 42 -3.05 5.53 16.28
N GLY A 43 -1.90 5.30 16.92
CA GLY A 43 -1.01 4.19 16.55
C GLY A 43 -0.39 4.33 15.15
N LEU A 44 -0.05 5.56 14.78
CA LEU A 44 0.73 5.92 13.59
C LEU A 44 2.22 5.93 13.95
N TYR A 45 3.02 5.18 13.21
CA TYR A 45 4.46 5.02 13.44
C TYR A 45 5.25 5.25 12.15
N VAL A 46 6.53 5.58 12.29
CA VAL A 46 7.48 5.59 11.17
C VAL A 46 8.27 4.31 11.15
N VAL A 47 8.38 3.71 9.97
CA VAL A 47 9.25 2.57 9.72
C VAL A 47 10.18 2.92 8.57
N GLU A 48 11.47 2.84 8.82
CA GLU A 48 12.50 2.84 7.78
C GLU A 48 12.70 1.40 7.30
N CYS A 49 12.47 1.15 6.02
CA CYS A 49 12.44 -0.20 5.47
C CYS A 49 12.84 -0.21 3.99
N HIS A 50 12.97 -1.41 3.43
CA HIS A 50 13.20 -1.63 2.02
C HIS A 50 11.95 -2.23 1.37
N ILE A 51 11.50 -1.69 0.24
CA ILE A 51 10.43 -2.27 -0.56
C ILE A 51 10.99 -3.47 -1.32
N CYS A 52 10.68 -4.68 -0.87
CA CYS A 52 11.24 -5.90 -1.45
C CYS A 52 10.47 -6.41 -2.66
N MET A 53 9.15 -6.18 -2.69
CA MET A 53 8.29 -6.78 -3.71
C MET A 53 6.99 -6.01 -3.88
N PHE A 54 6.50 -5.94 -5.11
CA PHE A 54 5.17 -5.43 -5.42
C PHE A 54 4.20 -6.60 -5.60
N PHE A 55 3.14 -6.67 -4.78
CA PHE A 55 2.16 -7.76 -4.89
C PHE A 55 1.04 -7.43 -5.85
N GLN A 56 0.51 -6.21 -5.76
CA GLN A 56 -0.69 -5.83 -6.50
C GLN A 56 -0.79 -4.32 -6.66
N LEU A 57 -1.05 -3.87 -7.89
CA LEU A 57 -1.50 -2.53 -8.23
C LEU A 57 -2.89 -2.63 -8.86
N ILE A 58 -3.85 -1.90 -8.32
CA ILE A 58 -5.17 -1.71 -8.91
C ILE A 58 -5.33 -0.22 -9.15
N ILE A 59 -5.64 0.16 -10.38
CA ILE A 59 -6.03 1.51 -10.74
C ILE A 59 -7.37 1.38 -11.46
N LYS A 60 -8.40 2.09 -11.01
CA LYS A 60 -9.70 2.08 -11.67
C LYS A 60 -10.35 3.45 -11.62
N THR A 61 -11.14 3.72 -12.63
CA THR A 61 -11.97 4.91 -12.69
C THR A 61 -13.39 4.50 -12.33
N VAL A 62 -13.95 5.14 -11.32
CA VAL A 62 -15.29 4.83 -10.82
C VAL A 62 -16.18 6.07 -10.83
N CYS A 63 -17.49 5.87 -10.84
CA CYS A 63 -18.47 6.92 -10.74
C CYS A 63 -18.44 7.57 -9.35
N SER A 64 -18.38 8.90 -9.29
CA SER A 64 -18.45 9.67 -8.04
C SER A 64 -19.72 9.45 -7.22
N HIS A 65 -20.82 9.03 -7.84
CA HIS A 65 -22.10 8.82 -7.17
C HIS A 65 -22.30 7.39 -6.66
N CYS A 66 -22.08 6.37 -7.51
CA CYS A 66 -22.40 4.98 -7.16
C CYS A 66 -21.18 4.05 -7.02
N GLY A 67 -19.96 4.51 -7.34
CA GLY A 67 -18.74 3.71 -7.24
C GLY A 67 -18.58 2.60 -8.29
N GLU A 68 -19.52 2.48 -9.23
CA GLU A 68 -19.42 1.57 -10.37
C GLU A 68 -18.37 2.03 -11.38
N ILE A 69 -17.89 1.11 -12.22
CA ILE A 69 -16.87 1.42 -13.23
C ILE A 69 -17.34 2.56 -14.14
N PHE A 70 -16.44 3.50 -14.38
CA PHE A 70 -16.61 4.61 -15.30
C PHE A 70 -15.70 4.36 -16.51
N LEU A 71 -16.31 4.23 -17.69
CA LEU A 71 -15.67 3.79 -18.93
C LEU A 71 -16.26 4.58 -20.10
N ASP A 72 -15.42 4.98 -21.06
CA ASP A 72 -15.84 5.75 -22.25
C ASP A 72 -16.64 7.00 -21.89
N SER A 73 -16.17 7.72 -20.87
CA SER A 73 -16.82 8.91 -20.32
C SER A 73 -18.23 8.70 -19.74
N LYS A 74 -18.61 7.46 -19.42
CA LYS A 74 -19.94 7.12 -18.89
C LYS A 74 -19.88 6.14 -17.71
N CYS A 75 -20.79 6.33 -16.76
CA CYS A 75 -21.03 5.34 -15.71
C CYS A 75 -21.67 4.08 -16.30
N GLN A 76 -21.16 2.90 -15.94
CA GLN A 76 -21.68 1.63 -16.42
C GLN A 76 -22.96 1.17 -15.69
N SER A 77 -23.40 1.89 -14.65
CA SER A 77 -24.67 1.61 -13.97
C SER A 77 -25.85 2.23 -14.70
N LYS A 78 -26.82 1.39 -15.09
CA LYS A 78 -28.06 1.81 -15.76
C LYS A 78 -28.96 2.73 -14.91
N GLN A 79 -28.76 2.76 -13.60
CA GLN A 79 -29.56 3.54 -12.64
C GLN A 79 -28.81 4.77 -12.14
N CYS A 80 -27.65 5.09 -12.71
CA CYS A 80 -26.87 6.26 -12.31
C CYS A 80 -27.46 7.55 -12.89
N ARG A 81 -27.21 8.66 -12.20
CA ARG A 81 -27.59 10.00 -12.67
C ARG A 81 -26.72 10.42 -13.85
N GLU A 82 -27.20 11.36 -14.66
CA GLU A 82 -26.44 11.87 -15.82
C GLU A 82 -25.30 12.82 -15.41
N ASP A 83 -25.46 13.59 -14.32
CA ASP A 83 -24.46 14.52 -13.79
C ASP A 83 -23.44 13.83 -12.87
N VAL A 84 -22.69 12.88 -13.43
CA VAL A 84 -21.64 12.14 -12.72
C VAL A 84 -20.28 12.41 -13.32
N HIS A 85 -19.24 12.23 -12.51
CA HIS A 85 -17.86 12.43 -12.97
C HIS A 85 -16.98 11.25 -12.53
N PRO A 86 -15.91 10.96 -13.30
CA PRO A 86 -14.95 9.93 -12.95
C PRO A 86 -14.16 10.31 -11.69
N VAL A 87 -13.92 9.33 -10.83
CA VAL A 87 -13.02 9.40 -9.68
C VAL A 87 -12.00 8.28 -9.79
N LEU A 88 -10.73 8.63 -9.67
CA LEU A 88 -9.64 7.65 -9.67
C LEU A 88 -9.57 6.97 -8.31
N VAL A 89 -9.65 5.64 -8.30
CA VAL A 89 -9.46 4.81 -7.12
C VAL A 89 -8.27 3.91 -7.33
N VAL A 90 -7.34 3.96 -6.38
CA VAL A 90 -6.12 3.15 -6.40
C VAL A 90 -6.02 2.22 -5.21
N LYS A 91 -5.27 1.15 -5.42
CA LYS A 91 -4.74 0.33 -4.34
C LYS A 91 -3.40 -0.25 -4.76
N ALA A 92 -2.35 0.00 -4.00
CA ALA A 92 -1.11 -0.76 -4.11
C ALA A 92 -0.89 -1.60 -2.85
N ILE A 93 -0.27 -2.77 -3.01
CA ILE A 93 0.19 -3.61 -1.91
C ILE A 93 1.62 -4.03 -2.21
N VAL A 94 2.52 -3.76 -1.27
CA VAL A 94 3.94 -4.13 -1.36
C VAL A 94 4.36 -4.93 -0.14
N LEU A 95 5.44 -5.70 -0.29
CA LEU A 95 6.20 -6.30 0.80
C LEU A 95 7.33 -5.34 1.19
N VAL A 96 7.48 -5.07 2.47
CA VAL A 96 8.62 -4.36 3.03
C VAL A 96 9.37 -5.23 4.04
N ASP A 97 10.65 -4.93 4.22
CA ASP A 97 11.55 -5.57 5.17
C ASP A 97 12.45 -4.49 5.80
N ASP A 98 12.60 -4.48 7.12
CA ASP A 98 13.48 -3.57 7.86
C ASP A 98 14.67 -4.28 8.51
N GLY A 99 14.87 -5.56 8.19
CA GLY A 99 15.86 -6.44 8.81
C GLY A 99 15.40 -7.09 10.11
N SER A 100 14.36 -6.56 10.77
CA SER A 100 13.75 -7.16 11.96
C SER A 100 12.60 -8.09 11.60
N ASN A 101 11.78 -7.71 10.62
CA ASN A 101 10.64 -8.49 10.15
C ASN A 101 10.18 -8.04 8.76
N GLN A 102 9.17 -8.72 8.22
CA GLN A 102 8.50 -8.37 6.99
C GLN A 102 7.05 -7.96 7.22
N ALA A 103 6.54 -7.06 6.37
CA ALA A 103 5.16 -6.63 6.40
C ALA A 103 4.59 -6.39 5.00
N THR A 104 3.28 -6.60 4.86
CA THR A 104 2.53 -6.03 3.75
C THR A 104 2.09 -4.61 4.08
N VAL A 105 2.29 -3.70 3.14
CA VAL A 105 1.85 -2.30 3.28
C VAL A 105 0.89 -1.98 2.15
N SER A 106 -0.32 -1.51 2.49
CA SER A 106 -1.30 -1.04 1.53
C SER A 106 -1.26 0.48 1.37
N PHE A 107 -1.41 0.93 0.13
CA PHE A 107 -1.49 2.34 -0.25
C PHE A 107 -2.84 2.56 -0.92
N HIS A 108 -3.59 3.57 -0.47
CA HIS A 108 -4.94 3.86 -0.95
C HIS A 108 -5.09 5.26 -1.54
N ASP A 109 -4.07 6.11 -1.38
CA ASP A 109 -4.04 7.46 -1.92
C ASP A 109 -3.29 7.50 -3.27
N ALA A 110 -3.85 8.23 -4.24
CA ALA A 110 -3.31 8.30 -5.60
C ALA A 110 -1.93 8.98 -5.65
N ILE A 111 -1.72 10.02 -4.84
CA ILE A 111 -0.44 10.73 -4.78
C ILE A 111 0.61 9.83 -4.15
N LEU A 112 0.28 9.12 -3.07
CA LEU A 112 1.19 8.16 -2.46
C LEU A 112 1.54 7.00 -3.41
N VAL A 113 0.59 6.48 -4.18
CA VAL A 113 0.85 5.44 -5.18
C VAL A 113 1.74 5.98 -6.31
N ALA A 114 1.52 7.21 -6.78
CA ALA A 114 2.39 7.84 -7.78
C ALA A 114 3.84 7.96 -7.26
N ARG A 115 4.01 8.41 -6.00
CA ARG A 115 5.32 8.52 -5.34
C ARG A 115 5.98 7.16 -5.12
N LEU A 116 5.22 6.15 -4.71
CA LEU A 116 5.69 4.77 -4.59
C LEU A 116 6.27 4.28 -5.93
N LEU A 117 5.59 4.60 -7.03
CA LEU A 117 6.00 4.27 -8.39
C LEU A 117 7.06 5.23 -8.97
N THR A 118 7.54 6.23 -8.23
CA THR A 118 8.47 7.26 -8.69
C THR A 118 7.99 8.07 -9.91
N LEU A 119 6.66 8.22 -10.02
CA LEU A 119 6.03 8.95 -11.10
C LEU A 119 5.85 10.42 -10.72
N THR A 120 6.17 11.32 -11.64
CA THR A 120 5.78 12.73 -11.56
C THR A 120 4.26 12.87 -11.66
N GLU A 121 3.73 13.99 -11.18
CA GLU A 121 2.29 14.31 -11.32
C GLU A 121 1.84 14.24 -12.78
N LYS A 122 2.66 14.74 -13.71
CA LYS A 122 2.37 14.67 -15.14
C LYS A 122 2.26 13.22 -15.64
N GLN A 123 3.25 12.38 -15.35
CA GLN A 123 3.23 10.98 -15.77
C GLN A 123 2.07 10.21 -15.15
N TRP A 124 1.72 10.52 -13.91
CA TRP A 124 0.57 9.93 -13.24
C TRP A 124 -0.76 10.33 -13.89
N ASN A 125 -0.89 11.60 -14.30
CA ASN A 125 -2.05 12.08 -15.04
C ASN A 125 -2.16 11.42 -16.42
N ASP A 126 -1.05 11.31 -17.17
CA ASP A 126 -1.00 10.62 -18.47
C ASP A 126 -1.45 9.15 -18.33
N ILE A 127 -1.03 8.47 -17.25
CA ILE A 127 -1.47 7.11 -16.91
C ILE A 127 -2.97 7.06 -16.63
N SER A 128 -3.48 8.03 -15.86
CA SER A 128 -4.89 8.10 -15.46
C SER A 128 -5.79 8.40 -16.65
N GLU A 129 -5.35 9.28 -17.56
CA GLU A 129 -6.07 9.59 -18.80
C GLU A 129 -6.13 8.37 -19.72
N GLY A 130 -5.02 7.65 -19.90
CA GLY A 130 -4.98 6.41 -20.67
C GLY A 130 -5.86 5.28 -20.13
N LEU A 131 -6.36 5.39 -18.89
CA LEU A 131 -7.33 4.44 -18.31
C LEU A 131 -8.79 4.78 -18.66
N SER A 132 -9.07 5.93 -19.25
CA SER A 132 -10.44 6.34 -19.62
C SER A 132 -11.12 5.31 -20.54
N ASP A 133 -10.34 4.65 -21.40
CA ASP A 133 -10.80 3.66 -22.39
C ASP A 133 -10.85 2.24 -21.84
N CYS A 134 -10.27 1.97 -20.67
CA CYS A 134 -10.21 0.63 -20.07
C CYS A 134 -10.97 0.52 -18.75
N GLY A 135 -11.17 1.63 -18.03
CA GLY A 135 -11.90 1.75 -16.78
C GLY A 135 -11.23 1.09 -15.57
N ARG A 136 -10.41 0.06 -15.78
CA ARG A 136 -9.70 -0.67 -14.72
C ARG A 136 -8.44 -1.36 -15.24
N LEU A 137 -7.37 -1.23 -14.48
CA LEU A 137 -6.12 -1.94 -14.65
C LEU A 137 -5.72 -2.66 -13.36
N VAL A 138 -5.26 -3.90 -13.51
CA VAL A 138 -4.73 -4.71 -12.40
C VAL A 138 -3.38 -5.28 -12.83
N ILE A 139 -2.37 -5.02 -12.03
CA ILE A 139 -1.04 -5.61 -12.12
C ILE A 139 -0.85 -6.45 -10.88
N THR A 140 -0.40 -7.68 -11.03
CA THR A 140 -0.01 -8.54 -9.90
C THR A 140 1.46 -8.93 -10.03
N LYS A 141 2.01 -9.52 -8.98
CA LYS A 141 3.38 -10.06 -8.99
C LYS A 141 3.64 -11.01 -10.17
N ASP A 142 2.64 -11.81 -10.52
CA ASP A 142 2.74 -12.81 -11.60
C ASP A 142 2.59 -12.19 -12.99
N GLY A 143 2.36 -10.88 -13.06
CA GLY A 143 2.26 -10.10 -14.28
C GLY A 143 0.89 -9.43 -14.46
N THR A 144 0.59 -9.11 -15.71
CA THR A 144 -0.72 -8.61 -16.12
C THR A 144 -1.17 -9.36 -17.36
N ASP A 145 -2.44 -9.76 -17.41
CA ASP A 145 -3.04 -10.37 -18.60
C ASP A 145 -3.39 -9.32 -19.67
N SER A 146 -3.20 -8.05 -19.36
CA SER A 146 -3.53 -6.95 -20.25
C SER A 146 -2.46 -6.75 -21.33
N ARG A 147 -2.92 -6.67 -22.60
CA ARG A 147 -2.06 -6.35 -23.75
C ARG A 147 -1.78 -4.85 -23.86
N LEU A 148 -2.38 -4.02 -23.03
CA LEU A 148 -2.24 -2.57 -23.09
C LEU A 148 -0.78 -2.16 -22.82
N PRO A 149 -0.19 -1.25 -23.61
CA PRO A 149 1.18 -0.77 -23.38
C PRO A 149 1.41 -0.22 -21.97
N ILE A 150 0.43 0.49 -21.42
CA ILE A 150 0.47 1.02 -20.06
C ILE A 150 0.57 -0.08 -18.99
N ALA A 151 -0.09 -1.22 -19.22
CA ALA A 151 -0.03 -2.35 -18.30
C ALA A 151 1.39 -2.94 -18.26
N LYS A 152 2.03 -3.07 -19.43
CA LYS A 152 3.42 -3.53 -19.53
C LYS A 152 4.39 -2.58 -18.86
N LEU A 153 4.22 -1.26 -19.09
CA LEU A 153 5.03 -0.23 -18.45
C LEU A 153 4.95 -0.34 -16.92
N LEU A 154 3.73 -0.37 -16.37
CA LEU A 154 3.54 -0.47 -14.92
C LEU A 154 4.07 -1.79 -14.36
N ASN A 155 3.93 -2.90 -15.08
CA ASN A 155 4.50 -4.18 -14.67
C ASN A 155 6.04 -4.14 -14.58
N CYS A 156 6.70 -3.53 -15.56
CA CYS A 156 8.15 -3.31 -15.52
C CYS A 156 8.54 -2.37 -14.37
N LEU A 157 7.77 -1.30 -14.15
CA LEU A 157 8.06 -0.32 -13.11
C LEU A 157 7.94 -0.94 -11.71
N CYS A 158 6.86 -1.68 -11.44
CA CYS A 158 6.62 -2.38 -10.17
C CYS A 158 7.70 -3.40 -9.80
N SER A 159 8.45 -3.92 -10.78
CA SER A 159 9.56 -4.86 -10.57
C SER A 159 10.94 -4.22 -10.66
N SER A 160 11.02 -2.92 -10.94
CA SER A 160 12.28 -2.19 -11.09
C SER A 160 12.88 -1.76 -9.76
N LEU A 161 14.20 -1.54 -9.72
CA LEU A 161 14.90 -0.97 -8.56
C LEU A 161 14.53 0.49 -8.28
N LEU A 162 13.82 1.16 -9.19
CA LEU A 162 13.22 2.46 -8.90
C LEU A 162 12.10 2.31 -7.88
N VAL A 163 11.36 1.20 -7.90
CA VAL A 163 10.28 0.92 -6.94
C VAL A 163 10.76 0.08 -5.77
N LEU A 164 11.61 -0.92 -6.04
CA LEU A 164 12.18 -1.80 -5.03
C LEU A 164 13.42 -1.16 -4.41
N ARG A 165 13.18 -0.26 -3.43
CA ARG A 165 14.18 0.63 -2.86
C ARG A 165 14.00 0.86 -1.35
N PRO A 166 15.02 1.37 -0.64
CA PRO A 166 14.88 1.87 0.72
C PRO A 166 13.95 3.09 0.79
N CYS A 167 13.12 3.18 1.84
CA CYS A 167 12.20 4.29 2.07
C CYS A 167 11.80 4.39 3.57
N LYS A 168 11.22 5.53 3.95
CA LYS A 168 10.52 5.71 5.23
C LYS A 168 9.02 5.77 5.00
N LEU A 169 8.26 5.06 5.81
CA LEU A 169 6.80 4.99 5.71
C LEU A 169 6.16 5.42 7.03
N ALA A 170 5.18 6.32 6.98
CA ALA A 170 4.21 6.48 8.08
C ALA A 170 3.12 5.44 7.92
N VAL A 171 2.97 4.57 8.91
CA VAL A 171 2.11 3.40 8.85
C VAL A 171 1.22 3.30 10.08
N VAL A 172 -0.01 2.84 9.84
CA VAL A 172 -0.90 2.34 10.89
C VAL A 172 -1.11 0.87 10.67
N ARG A 173 -1.18 0.12 11.75
CA ARG A 173 -1.49 -1.31 11.68
C ARG A 173 -2.95 -1.54 11.28
N ASP A 174 -3.19 -2.42 10.32
CA ASP A 174 -4.55 -2.81 9.93
C ASP A 174 -5.22 -3.55 11.11
N LYS A 175 -6.51 -3.28 11.36
CA LYS A 175 -7.31 -3.97 12.39
C LYS A 175 -7.35 -5.49 12.19
N LYS A 176 -7.20 -5.97 10.95
CA LYS A 176 -7.17 -7.40 10.60
C LYS A 176 -5.78 -8.01 10.70
N SER A 177 -4.75 -7.20 10.95
CA SER A 177 -3.37 -7.64 11.08
C SER A 177 -3.17 -8.52 12.34
N PRO A 178 -2.41 -9.62 12.26
CA PRO A 178 -2.20 -10.54 13.38
C PRO A 178 -1.52 -9.86 14.59
N THR A 179 -2.05 -10.06 15.82
CA THR A 179 -1.45 -9.55 17.07
C THR A 179 -0.53 -10.60 17.71
N GLN A 180 0.45 -10.16 18.50
CA GLN A 180 1.27 -11.05 19.32
C GLN A 180 0.39 -11.93 20.23
N ASN A 181 -0.67 -11.37 20.83
CA ASN A 181 -1.61 -12.12 21.65
C ASN A 181 -2.34 -13.23 20.88
N LEU A 182 -2.69 -12.99 19.61
CA LEU A 182 -3.28 -14.02 18.75
C LEU A 182 -2.24 -15.09 18.43
N ILE A 183 -1.02 -14.68 18.09
CA ILE A 183 0.09 -15.59 17.76
C ILE A 183 0.44 -16.48 18.95
N ASN A 184 0.59 -15.92 20.15
CA ASN A 184 0.95 -16.65 21.37
C ASN A 184 -0.13 -17.65 21.81
N LYS A 185 -1.38 -17.45 21.42
CA LYS A 185 -2.50 -18.35 21.75
C LYS A 185 -2.63 -19.53 20.77
N LYS A 186 -2.00 -19.45 19.61
CA LYS A 186 -2.09 -20.50 18.58
C LYS A 186 -1.09 -21.62 18.86
N ALA A 187 -1.53 -22.85 18.64
CA ALA A 187 -0.62 -23.99 18.63
C ALA A 187 0.32 -23.94 17.41
N MET A 188 1.50 -24.56 17.51
CA MET A 188 2.52 -24.49 16.45
C MET A 188 2.05 -25.08 15.11
N ASP A 189 1.18 -26.08 15.15
CA ASP A 189 0.58 -26.75 13.98
C ASP A 189 -0.50 -25.90 13.28
N GLU A 190 -0.94 -24.80 13.90
CA GLU A 190 -1.84 -23.83 13.26
C GLU A 190 -1.11 -22.83 12.35
N PHE A 191 0.22 -22.75 12.44
CA PHE A 191 1.01 -21.89 11.56
C PHE A 191 1.25 -22.54 10.20
N GLN A 192 1.32 -21.70 9.17
CA GLN A 192 1.62 -22.18 7.83
C GLN A 192 3.06 -22.72 7.79
N ILE A 193 3.23 -23.95 7.30
CA ILE A 193 4.53 -24.52 7.00
C ILE A 193 4.97 -24.02 5.62
N ARG A 194 6.12 -23.34 5.56
CA ARG A 194 6.78 -22.95 4.31
C ARG A 194 8.00 -23.81 4.06
N GLN A 195 8.13 -24.28 2.83
CA GLN A 195 9.36 -24.89 2.35
C GLN A 195 10.26 -23.79 1.78
N VAL A 196 11.40 -23.58 2.42
CA VAL A 196 12.44 -22.66 1.95
C VAL A 196 13.52 -23.47 1.26
N LYS A 197 13.74 -23.22 -0.03
CA LYS A 197 14.87 -23.79 -0.77
C LYS A 197 16.13 -23.02 -0.43
N ILE A 198 17.13 -23.70 0.09
CA ILE A 198 18.44 -23.15 0.45
C ILE A 198 19.47 -23.88 -0.40
N ALA A 199 19.93 -23.24 -1.47
CA ALA A 199 20.82 -23.84 -2.46
C ALA A 199 20.29 -25.18 -3.00
N LYS A 200 20.93 -26.30 -2.62
CA LYS A 200 20.57 -27.66 -3.06
C LYS A 200 19.65 -28.40 -2.09
N THR A 201 19.34 -27.81 -0.94
CA THR A 201 18.47 -28.42 0.07
C THR A 201 17.18 -27.62 0.21
N SER A 202 16.21 -28.19 0.92
CA SER A 202 15.03 -27.46 1.35
C SER A 202 14.74 -27.75 2.80
N VAL A 203 14.41 -26.71 3.55
CA VAL A 203 14.02 -26.80 4.96
C VAL A 203 12.56 -26.39 5.05
N GLN A 204 11.80 -27.12 5.87
CA GLN A 204 10.45 -26.71 6.24
C GLN A 204 10.52 -25.88 7.53
N THR A 205 9.87 -24.74 7.52
CA THR A 205 9.81 -23.84 8.67
C THR A 205 8.39 -23.36 8.89
N TRP A 206 8.02 -23.12 10.13
CA TRP A 206 6.76 -22.45 10.46
C TRP A 206 6.91 -20.96 10.20
N SER A 207 6.03 -20.40 9.39
CA SER A 207 5.99 -18.97 9.13
C SER A 207 4.90 -18.31 9.97
N LEU A 208 5.28 -17.25 10.68
CA LEU A 208 4.33 -16.35 11.31
C LEU A 208 3.46 -15.68 10.24
N PRO A 209 2.20 -15.33 10.57
CA PRO A 209 1.37 -14.56 9.68
C PRO A 209 2.00 -13.18 9.44
N LEU A 210 1.92 -12.71 8.20
CA LEU A 210 2.56 -11.48 7.79
C LEU A 210 1.80 -10.27 8.34
N LEU A 211 2.55 -9.29 8.89
CA LEU A 211 1.96 -8.04 9.38
C LEU A 211 1.27 -7.30 8.22
N SER A 212 0.09 -6.73 8.47
CA SER A 212 -0.64 -5.89 7.52
C SER A 212 -0.70 -4.46 8.03
N LEU A 213 -0.23 -3.53 7.21
CA LEU A 213 -0.11 -2.10 7.50
C LEU A 213 -0.79 -1.27 6.41
N ALA A 214 -1.29 -0.10 6.77
CA ALA A 214 -1.78 0.93 5.85
C ALA A 214 -0.85 2.14 5.89
N CYS A 215 -0.42 2.61 4.72
CA CYS A 215 0.50 3.73 4.57
C CYS A 215 -0.25 5.06 4.45
N PHE A 216 0.29 6.09 5.11
CA PHE A 216 -0.20 7.47 5.12
C PHE A 216 0.82 8.48 4.62
N ALA A 217 2.11 8.14 4.66
CA ALA A 217 3.17 8.96 4.08
C ALA A 217 4.34 8.08 3.65
N LEU A 218 5.05 8.53 2.62
CA LEU A 218 6.27 7.89 2.11
C LEU A 218 7.34 8.98 1.97
N GLU A 219 8.58 8.66 2.28
CA GLU A 219 9.76 9.50 2.06
C GLU A 219 10.95 8.64 1.62
N GLU A 220 11.84 9.20 0.81
CA GLU A 220 13.06 8.53 0.39
C GLU A 220 14.09 8.55 1.52
N VAL A 221 14.86 7.47 1.66
CA VAL A 221 16.04 7.48 2.54
C VAL A 221 17.20 8.09 1.74
N ASN A 222 17.74 9.22 2.21
CA ASN A 222 18.91 9.87 1.63
C ASN A 222 20.21 9.13 1.98
#